data_AF-A0A2E0QS08-F1
#
_entry.id   AF-A0A2E0QS08-F1
#
_cell.length_a   1.000
_cell.length_b   1.000
_cell.length_c   1.000
_cell.angle_alpha   90.00
_cell.angle_beta   90.00
_cell.angle_gamma   90.00
#
_symmetry.space_group_name_H-M   'P 1'
#
loop_
_entity.id
_entity.type
_entity.pdbx_description
1 polymer ?
#
loop_
_entity_poly.entity_id
_entity_poly.type
_entity_poly.pdbx_seq_one_letter_code
_entity_poly.pdbx_strand_id
1 'polypeptide(L)'
;MEGIRKNFLRPTSLFMAFTSKKKRLKIDGDLCDELASNYEKCGYSSVDEMAEHLIRTGLDQIQSALGDSSVSEEERKLAEEQLRGLGYLK
;
A
#
# COMPACT_ATOMS: atom_id res chain seq x y z
N MET A 1 9.87 -6.59 51.48
CA MET A 1 8.69 -6.28 50.65
C MET A 1 9.15 -5.30 49.58
N GLU A 2 10.00 -5.70 48.62
CA GLU A 2 9.69 -6.52 47.43
C GLU A 2 8.46 -6.04 46.65
N GLY A 3 8.68 -5.60 45.41
CA GLY A 3 7.60 -5.14 44.54
C GLY A 3 7.99 -4.56 43.17
N ILE A 4 9.04 -5.09 42.52
CA ILE A 4 9.21 -5.18 41.05
C ILE A 4 9.29 -3.86 40.26
N ARG A 5 10.54 -3.47 39.94
CA ARG A 5 10.89 -2.65 38.77
C ARG A 5 10.52 -3.41 37.50
N LYS A 6 9.63 -2.89 36.66
CA LYS A 6 9.44 -3.40 35.29
C LYS A 6 10.26 -2.57 34.31
N ASN A 7 11.48 -3.04 34.05
CA ASN A 7 12.23 -2.77 32.84
C ASN A 7 11.35 -3.10 31.63
N PHE A 8 10.78 -2.11 30.95
CA PHE A 8 10.18 -2.28 29.63
C PHE A 8 11.25 -2.01 28.55
N LEU A 9 12.31 -2.83 28.58
CA LEU A 9 13.23 -2.98 27.47
C LEU A 9 12.73 -4.17 26.65
N ARG A 10 12.02 -3.89 25.56
CA ARG A 10 12.17 -4.66 24.31
C ARG A 10 12.18 -3.70 23.11
N PRO A 11 13.33 -3.07 22.84
CA PRO A 11 13.64 -2.55 21.53
C PRO A 11 14.15 -3.72 20.67
N THR A 12 13.26 -4.37 19.94
CA THR A 12 13.65 -5.23 18.81
C THR A 12 13.29 -4.44 17.55
N SER A 13 14.08 -3.44 17.15
CA SER A 13 15.28 -3.61 16.33
C SER A 13 15.06 -4.47 15.08
N LEU A 14 13.97 -4.22 14.36
CA LEU A 14 13.80 -4.69 12.98
C LEU A 14 13.33 -3.51 12.12
N PHE A 15 14.22 -2.54 11.93
CA PHE A 15 13.99 -1.45 10.98
C PHE A 15 15.36 -1.01 10.48
N MET A 16 16.01 -1.91 9.76
CA MET A 16 17.32 -1.68 9.16
C MET A 16 17.32 -2.02 7.68
N ALA A 17 16.28 -1.57 6.96
CA ALA A 17 16.35 -1.46 5.51
C ALA A 17 15.31 -0.45 5.00
N PHE A 18 15.58 0.86 5.08
CA PHE A 18 14.98 1.80 4.13
C PHE A 18 15.91 3.00 3.97
N THR A 19 16.39 3.17 2.75
CA THR A 19 17.36 4.16 2.32
C THR A 19 16.82 5.59 2.49
N SER A 20 17.66 6.44 3.08
CA SER A 20 17.72 7.90 3.02
C SER A 20 16.62 8.83 3.60
N LYS A 21 15.35 8.43 3.81
CA LYS A 21 14.40 9.29 4.59
C LYS A 21 13.43 8.45 5.42
N LYS A 22 13.71 8.30 6.73
CA LYS A 22 12.87 7.60 7.72
C LYS A 22 11.51 8.31 7.93
N LYS A 23 10.58 8.15 7.00
CA LYS A 23 9.16 8.42 7.26
C LYS A 23 8.57 7.18 7.94
N ARG A 24 8.06 7.34 9.15
CA ARG A 24 7.31 6.30 9.85
C ARG A 24 5.89 6.29 9.31
N LEU A 25 5.46 5.18 8.74
CA LEU A 25 4.06 4.96 8.39
C LEU A 25 3.35 4.46 9.64
N LYS A 26 2.24 5.09 10.00
CA LYS A 26 1.34 4.57 11.02
C LYS A 26 0.37 3.64 10.31
N ILE A 27 0.34 2.40 10.77
CA ILE A 27 -0.60 1.38 10.32
C ILE A 27 -1.58 1.16 11.47
N ASP A 28 -2.80 0.77 11.12
CA ASP A 28 -3.79 0.37 12.12
C ASP A 28 -3.29 -0.85 12.92
N GLY A 29 -3.64 -0.90 14.21
CA GLY A 29 -3.19 -1.95 15.12
C GLY A 29 -3.72 -3.32 14.73
N ASP A 30 -4.99 -3.39 14.35
CA ASP A 30 -5.65 -4.65 13.96
C ASP A 30 -4.99 -5.20 12.69
N LEU A 31 -4.65 -4.32 11.74
CA LEU A 31 -3.96 -4.69 10.51
C LEU A 31 -2.54 -5.20 10.78
N CYS A 32 -1.85 -4.62 11.77
CA CYS A 32 -0.53 -5.09 12.20
C CYS A 32 -0.60 -6.49 12.83
N ASP A 33 -1.62 -6.75 13.64
CA ASP A 33 -1.84 -8.05 14.26
C ASP A 33 -2.22 -9.12 13.22
N GLU A 34 -3.01 -8.77 12.21
CA GLU A 34 -3.31 -9.65 11.09
C GLU A 34 -2.07 -10.03 10.28
N LEU A 35 -1.21 -9.05 9.97
CA LEU A 35 0.06 -9.29 9.27
C LEU A 35 0.98 -10.18 10.11
N ALA A 36 1.08 -9.92 11.42
CA ALA A 36 1.86 -10.74 12.35
C ALA A 36 1.32 -12.17 12.46
N SER A 37 0.02 -12.38 12.32
CA SER A 37 -0.60 -13.71 12.39
C SER A 37 -0.46 -14.53 11.10
N ASN A 38 -0.14 -13.88 9.98
CA ASN A 38 -0.23 -14.48 8.64
C ASN A 38 1.09 -14.52 7.87
N TYR A 39 2.14 -13.76 8.25
CA TYR A 39 3.38 -13.71 7.48
C TYR A 39 4.04 -15.09 7.29
N GLU A 40 4.08 -15.93 8.34
CA GLU A 40 4.64 -17.29 8.25
C GLU A 40 3.81 -18.20 7.34
N LYS A 41 2.48 -18.07 7.39
CA LYS A 41 1.56 -18.87 6.54
C LYS A 41 1.73 -18.53 5.06
N CYS A 42 2.06 -17.29 4.78
CA CYS A 42 2.32 -16.80 3.43
C CYS A 42 3.78 -17.04 2.97
N GLY A 43 4.64 -17.63 3.82
CA GLY A 43 6.01 -17.98 3.47
C GLY A 43 7.01 -16.81 3.53
N TYR A 44 6.65 -15.71 4.19
CA TYR A 44 7.57 -14.60 4.43
C TYR A 44 8.42 -14.84 5.68
N SER A 45 9.63 -14.29 5.70
CA SER A 45 10.57 -14.44 6.82
C SER A 45 10.26 -13.47 7.96
N SER A 46 9.54 -12.38 7.67
CA SER A 46 9.15 -11.37 8.64
C SER A 46 7.90 -10.60 8.22
N VAL A 47 7.26 -9.95 9.19
CA VAL A 47 6.14 -9.02 8.96
C VAL A 47 6.57 -7.86 8.08
N ASP A 48 7.79 -7.36 8.24
CA ASP A 48 8.32 -6.24 7.46
C ASP A 48 8.47 -6.61 5.98
N GLU A 49 8.97 -7.82 5.68
CA GLU A 49 9.10 -8.34 4.32
C GLU A 49 7.72 -8.48 3.64
N MET A 50 6.74 -9.00 4.38
CA MET A 50 5.36 -9.09 3.90
C MET A 50 4.77 -7.69 3.64
N ALA A 51 4.94 -6.76 4.58
CA ALA A 51 4.43 -5.40 4.46
C ALA A 51 5.06 -4.64 3.29
N GLU A 52 6.38 -4.76 3.09
CA GLU A 52 7.08 -4.19 1.95
C GLU A 52 6.54 -4.74 0.63
N HIS A 53 6.36 -6.07 0.54
CA HIS A 53 5.83 -6.70 -0.66
C HIS A 53 4.42 -6.23 -0.99
N LEU A 54 3.53 -6.14 0.01
CA LEU A 54 2.16 -5.65 -0.15
C LEU A 54 2.11 -4.19 -0.57
N ILE A 55 2.92 -3.33 0.06
CA ILE A 55 3.01 -1.92 -0.31
C ILE A 55 3.51 -1.76 -1.74
N ARG A 56 4.56 -2.48 -2.13
CA ARG A 56 5.11 -2.42 -3.49
C ARG A 56 4.10 -2.90 -4.52
N THR A 57 3.46 -4.04 -4.28
CA THR A 57 2.45 -4.61 -5.17
C THR A 57 1.24 -3.69 -5.30
N GLY A 58 0.79 -3.09 -4.19
CA GLY A 58 -0.28 -2.11 -4.19
C GLY A 58 0.08 -0.86 -4.98
N LEU A 59 1.32 -0.36 -4.84
CA LEU A 59 1.81 0.78 -5.64
C LEU A 59 1.89 0.45 -7.13
N ASP A 60 2.37 -0.74 -7.49
CA ASP A 60 2.42 -1.20 -8.88
C ASP A 60 1.01 -1.31 -9.47
N GLN A 61 0.04 -1.88 -8.72
CA GLN A 61 -1.35 -1.95 -9.13
C GLN A 61 -2.00 -0.57 -9.29
N ILE A 62 -1.75 0.34 -8.35
CA ILE A 62 -2.22 1.73 -8.42
C ILE A 62 -1.61 2.42 -9.64
N GLN A 63 -0.32 2.21 -9.90
CA GLN A 63 0.37 2.79 -11.06
C GLN A 63 -0.15 2.21 -12.38
N SER A 64 -0.45 0.91 -12.45
CA SER A 64 -1.07 0.29 -13.62
C SER A 64 -2.52 0.75 -13.80
N ALA A 65 -3.30 0.89 -12.73
CA ALA A 65 -4.67 1.38 -12.79
C ALA A 65 -4.75 2.87 -13.15
N LEU A 66 -3.79 3.69 -12.72
CA LEU A 66 -3.64 5.08 -13.14
C LEU A 66 -3.04 5.20 -14.55
N GLY A 67 -2.27 4.21 -14.99
CA GLY A 67 -1.62 4.15 -16.30
C GLY A 67 -2.57 3.91 -17.48
N ASP A 68 -3.80 3.47 -17.22
CA ASP A 68 -4.81 3.19 -18.25
C ASP A 68 -5.94 4.23 -18.30
N SER A 69 -5.73 5.41 -17.70
CA SER A 69 -6.62 6.58 -17.87
C SER A 69 -6.31 7.37 -19.15
N SER A 70 -5.56 6.80 -20.10
CA SER A 70 -5.54 7.31 -21.46
C SER A 70 -6.77 6.77 -22.18
N VAL A 71 -7.91 7.45 -22.02
CA VAL A 71 -9.00 7.32 -23.00
C VAL A 71 -8.35 7.50 -24.36
N SER A 72 -8.38 6.48 -25.21
CA SER A 72 -7.68 6.53 -26.48
C SER A 72 -8.23 7.69 -27.32
N GLU A 73 -7.44 8.26 -28.23
CA GLU A 73 -7.96 9.32 -29.11
C GLU A 73 -9.21 8.85 -29.88
N GLU A 74 -9.29 7.56 -30.20
CA GLU A 74 -10.43 6.95 -30.86
C GLU A 74 -11.67 6.92 -29.96
N GLU A 75 -11.53 6.54 -28.69
CA GLU A 75 -12.63 6.52 -27.73
C GLU A 75 -13.15 7.93 -27.41
N ARG A 76 -12.26 8.93 -27.37
CA ARG A 76 -12.66 10.34 -27.23
C ARG A 76 -13.46 10.83 -28.44
N LYS A 77 -13.00 10.52 -29.66
CA LYS A 77 -13.72 10.90 -30.89
C LYS A 77 -15.12 10.28 -30.95
N LEU A 78 -15.25 9.01 -30.56
CA LEU A 78 -16.54 8.33 -30.53
C LEU A 78 -17.50 8.97 -29.52
N ALA A 79 -17.00 9.31 -28.33
CA ALA A 79 -17.78 10.00 -27.31
C ALA A 79 -18.20 11.41 -27.76
N GLU A 80 -17.33 12.15 -28.44
CA GLU A 80 -17.65 13.47 -29.01
C GLU A 80 -18.71 13.39 -30.11
N GLU A 81 -18.64 12.42 -31.02
CA GLU A 81 -19.66 12.21 -32.06
C GLU A 81 -21.03 11.89 -31.45
N GLN A 82 -21.07 11.02 -30.43
CA GLN A 82 -22.31 10.70 -29.73
C GLN A 82 -22.89 11.92 -29.01
N LEU A 83 -22.05 12.72 -28.36
CA LEU A 83 -22.48 13.94 -27.67
C LEU A 83 -22.96 15.03 -28.65
N ARG A 84 -22.38 15.12 -29.86
CA ARG A 84 -22.90 15.97 -30.94
C ARG A 84 -24.25 15.46 -31.45
N GLY A 85 -24.41 14.15 -31.63
CA GLY A 85 -25.68 13.54 -32.02
C GLY A 85 -26.80 13.77 -31.01
N LEU A 86 -26.45 13.92 -29.74
CA LEU A 86 -27.35 14.26 -28.63
C LEU A 86 -27.51 15.77 -28.39
N GLY A 87 -26.77 16.62 -29.12
CA GLY A 87 -26.86 18.09 -29.04
C GLY A 87 -26.18 18.74 -27.82
N TYR A 88 -25.36 18.00 -27.07
CA TYR A 88 -24.60 18.53 -25.93
C TYR A 88 -23.32 19.26 -26.34
N LEU A 89 -22.80 18.94 -27.53
CA LEU A 89 -21.68 19.62 -28.17
C LEU A 89 -22.17 20.21 -29.50
N LYS A 90 -21.80 21.45 -29.79
CA LYS A 90 -22.15 22.16 -31.04
C LYS A 90 -20.96 22.20 -32.00
#